data_AF-A0A447T9Q1-F1
#
_entry.id   AF-A0A447T9Q1-F1
#
_cell.length_a   1.000
_cell.length_b   1.000
_cell.length_c   1.000
_cell.angle_alpha   90.00
_cell.angle_beta   90.00
_cell.angle_gamma   90.00
#
_symmetry.space_group_name_H-M   'P 1'
#
loop_
_entity.id
_entity.type
_entity.pdbx_description
1 polymer ?
#
loop_
_entity_poly.entity_id
_entity_poly.type
_entity_poly.pdbx_seq_one_letter_code
_entity_poly.pdbx_strand_id
1 'polypeptide(L)'
;MVGLDFTGQCVWVTGAAQGIGQEVARRFVEAGARVIALDLKFNSPAARGGVLRELPLDIRDANAVAALCRRLAEEDALPDVLVNAAGVLRLGAFDALSIDDWQQCLAVNVSGPFYLLRALMPHFKARRAGAIVNVASNAATCRA
;
A
#
# COMPACT_ATOMS: atom_id res chain seq x y z
N MET A 1 -17.39 15.26 16.24
CA MET A 1 -16.37 14.98 15.21
C MET A 1 -17.11 14.69 13.92
N VAL A 2 -16.86 15.46 12.86
CA VAL A 2 -17.36 15.10 11.52
C VAL A 2 -16.64 13.82 11.12
N GLY A 3 -17.37 12.72 10.96
CA GLY A 3 -16.79 11.47 10.44
C GLY A 3 -16.32 11.68 9.00
N LEU A 4 -15.18 11.10 8.65
CA LEU A 4 -14.75 11.04 7.26
C LEU A 4 -15.72 10.12 6.48
N ASP A 5 -16.11 10.51 5.26
CA ASP A 5 -16.95 9.72 4.37
C ASP A 5 -16.20 9.42 3.07
N PHE A 6 -15.99 8.13 2.81
CA PHE A 6 -15.34 7.58 1.63
C PHE A 6 -16.28 6.65 0.86
N THR A 7 -17.59 6.76 1.07
CA THR A 7 -18.60 6.01 0.33
C THR A 7 -18.39 6.17 -1.18
N GLY A 8 -18.38 5.05 -1.90
CA GLY A 8 -18.17 5.02 -3.34
C GLY A 8 -16.72 5.14 -3.80
N GLN A 9 -15.75 5.32 -2.89
CA GLN A 9 -14.33 5.32 -3.23
C GLN A 9 -13.69 3.94 -3.05
N CYS A 10 -12.79 3.60 -3.97
CA CYS A 10 -11.90 2.44 -3.89
C CYS A 10 -10.55 2.86 -3.28
N VAL A 11 -10.13 2.17 -2.23
CA VAL A 11 -8.87 2.48 -1.51
C VAL A 11 -7.98 1.24 -1.50
N TRP A 12 -6.75 1.38 -2.01
CA TRP A 12 -5.75 0.33 -1.92
C TRP A 12 -4.78 0.63 -0.78
N VAL A 13 -4.49 -0.37 0.06
CA VAL A 13 -3.56 -0.22 1.18
C VAL A 13 -2.54 -1.36 1.13
N THR A 14 -1.26 -1.04 1.04
CA THR A 14 -0.17 -2.03 1.15
C THR A 14 0.26 -2.21 2.59
N GLY A 15 0.81 -3.39 2.94
CA GLY A 15 1.19 -3.69 4.33
C GLY A 15 -0.04 -3.85 5.24
N ALA A 16 -1.17 -4.24 4.66
CA ALA A 16 -2.47 -4.22 5.32
C ALA A 16 -2.73 -5.41 6.25
N ALA A 17 -1.84 -6.41 6.32
CA ALA A 17 -2.02 -7.55 7.21
C ALA A 17 -1.73 -7.23 8.68
N GLN A 18 -1.00 -6.13 8.97
CA GLN A 18 -0.63 -5.77 10.34
C GLN A 18 -0.35 -4.26 10.52
N GLY A 19 -0.24 -3.84 11.79
CA GLY A 19 0.29 -2.52 12.17
C GLY A 19 -0.49 -1.34 11.56
N ILE A 20 0.26 -0.34 11.07
CA ILE A 20 -0.31 0.89 10.52
C ILE A 20 -1.21 0.60 9.31
N GLY A 21 -0.76 -0.26 8.38
CA GLY A 21 -1.53 -0.57 7.18
C GLY A 21 -2.87 -1.23 7.51
N GLN A 22 -2.89 -2.17 8.47
CA GLN A 22 -4.13 -2.80 8.94
C GLN A 22 -5.11 -1.79 9.54
N GLU A 23 -4.63 -0.89 10.40
CA GLU A 23 -5.49 0.12 11.03
C GLU A 23 -6.00 1.14 9.99
N VAL A 24 -5.16 1.54 9.04
CA VAL A 24 -5.58 2.43 7.94
C VAL A 24 -6.67 1.75 7.10
N ALA A 25 -6.47 0.50 6.68
CA ALA A 25 -7.48 -0.27 5.94
C ALA A 25 -8.79 -0.35 6.73
N ARG A 26 -8.72 -0.67 8.03
CA ARG A 26 -9.89 -0.75 8.91
C ARG A 26 -10.65 0.58 8.99
N ARG A 27 -9.95 1.71 9.14
CA ARG A 27 -10.55 3.05 9.24
C ARG A 27 -11.22 3.48 7.93
N PHE A 28 -10.64 3.15 6.78
CA PHE A 28 -11.28 3.41 5.49
C PHE A 28 -12.55 2.60 5.30
N VAL A 29 -12.58 1.34 5.75
CA VAL A 29 -13.81 0.54 5.78
C VAL A 29 -14.88 1.15 6.67
N GLU A 30 -14.52 1.58 7.89
CA GLU A 30 -15.46 2.27 8.80
C GLU A 30 -16.02 3.57 8.20
N ALA A 31 -15.26 4.21 7.32
CA ALA A 31 -15.66 5.41 6.59
C ALA A 31 -16.45 5.11 5.29
N GLY A 32 -16.79 3.84 5.00
CA GLY A 32 -17.61 3.45 3.86
C GLY A 32 -16.85 3.17 2.55
N ALA A 33 -15.52 3.17 2.57
CA ALA A 33 -14.71 2.87 1.39
C ALA A 33 -14.77 1.38 1.00
N ARG A 34 -14.62 1.10 -0.29
CA ARG A 34 -14.28 -0.23 -0.81
C ARG A 34 -12.77 -0.43 -0.70
N VAL A 35 -12.31 -1.22 0.28
CA VAL A 35 -10.87 -1.40 0.52
C VAL A 35 -10.31 -2.66 -0.14
N ILE A 36 -9.21 -2.53 -0.89
CA ILE A 36 -8.35 -3.63 -1.33
C ILE A 36 -7.08 -3.62 -0.48
N ALA A 37 -6.97 -4.63 0.39
CA ALA A 37 -5.83 -4.84 1.26
C ALA A 37 -4.76 -5.67 0.54
N LEU A 38 -3.54 -5.15 0.43
CA LEU A 38 -2.40 -5.80 -0.23
C LEU A 38 -1.32 -6.12 0.81
N ASP A 39 -0.89 -7.37 0.87
CA ASP A 39 0.21 -7.80 1.75
C ASP A 39 0.84 -9.09 1.23
N LEU A 40 2.00 -9.50 1.74
CA LEU A 40 2.63 -10.78 1.38
C LEU A 40 1.77 -11.98 1.80
N LYS A 41 1.16 -11.88 2.98
CA LYS A 41 0.36 -12.97 3.56
C LYS A 41 -0.64 -12.44 4.58
N PHE A 42 -1.87 -12.93 4.50
CA PHE A 42 -2.89 -12.72 5.52
C PHE A 42 -2.98 -13.97 6.38
N ASN A 43 -2.69 -13.84 7.68
CA ASN A 43 -2.65 -14.98 8.62
C ASN A 43 -3.99 -15.24 9.32
N SER A 44 -4.97 -14.36 9.14
CA SER A 44 -6.34 -14.54 9.60
C SER A 44 -7.25 -13.84 8.61
N PRO A 45 -8.36 -14.45 8.16
CA PRO A 45 -9.38 -13.70 7.43
C PRO A 45 -9.89 -12.62 8.38
N ALA A 46 -9.58 -11.35 8.12
CA ALA A 46 -10.10 -10.30 8.98
C ALA A 46 -11.63 -10.31 8.88
N ALA A 47 -12.26 -10.80 9.94
CA ALA A 47 -13.71 -10.81 10.12
C ALA A 47 -14.22 -9.37 10.24
N ARG A 48 -14.35 -8.62 9.13
CA ARG A 48 -14.82 -7.21 9.17
C ARG A 48 -15.58 -6.86 7.89
N GLY A 49 -16.91 -6.83 8.02
CA GLY A 49 -17.82 -6.40 6.96
C GLY A 49 -17.43 -5.02 6.43
N GLY A 50 -17.04 -4.96 5.15
CA GLY A 50 -16.74 -3.74 4.41
C GLY A 50 -15.35 -3.67 3.75
N VAL A 51 -14.40 -4.57 4.06
CA VAL A 51 -13.21 -4.77 3.19
C VAL A 51 -13.67 -5.45 1.90
N LEU A 52 -13.34 -4.91 0.73
CA LEU A 52 -13.72 -5.51 -0.55
C LEU A 52 -12.96 -6.81 -0.78
N ARG A 53 -11.61 -6.80 -0.66
CA ARG A 53 -10.74 -7.97 -0.89
C ARG A 53 -9.40 -7.87 -0.15
N GLU A 54 -8.93 -8.98 0.42
CA GLU A 54 -7.53 -9.20 0.81
C GLU A 54 -6.83 -9.93 -0.34
N LEU A 55 -5.75 -9.35 -0.88
CA LEU A 55 -5.03 -9.90 -2.02
C LEU A 55 -3.54 -10.05 -1.68
N PRO A 56 -3.00 -11.29 -1.65
CA PRO A 56 -1.57 -11.51 -1.54
C PRO A 56 -0.81 -10.84 -2.69
N LEU A 57 0.20 -10.05 -2.37
CA LEU A 57 1.07 -9.38 -3.32
C LEU A 57 2.44 -9.13 -2.69
N ASP A 58 3.49 -9.63 -3.34
CA ASP A 58 4.84 -9.16 -3.11
C ASP A 58 5.10 -7.90 -3.93
N ILE A 59 5.10 -6.74 -3.27
CA ILE A 59 5.32 -5.46 -3.95
C ILE A 59 6.74 -5.31 -4.48
N ARG A 60 7.68 -6.21 -4.13
CA ARG A 60 9.05 -6.23 -4.69
C ARG A 60 9.09 -6.77 -6.11
N ASP A 61 8.05 -7.52 -6.53
CA ASP A 61 7.95 -8.09 -7.87
C ASP A 61 7.16 -7.16 -8.79
N ALA A 62 7.88 -6.44 -9.66
CA ALA A 62 7.28 -5.51 -10.62
C ALA A 62 6.30 -6.20 -11.59
N ASN A 63 6.53 -7.46 -11.96
CA ASN A 63 5.65 -8.20 -12.86
C ASN A 63 4.36 -8.60 -12.14
N ALA A 64 4.46 -9.06 -10.89
CA ALA A 64 3.29 -9.36 -10.06
C ALA A 64 2.43 -8.11 -9.83
N VAL A 65 3.05 -6.98 -9.52
CA VAL A 65 2.37 -5.68 -9.37
C VAL A 65 1.65 -5.29 -10.66
N ALA A 66 2.32 -5.36 -11.81
CA ALA A 66 1.73 -5.02 -13.09
C ALA A 66 0.57 -5.97 -13.47
N ALA A 67 0.73 -7.27 -13.22
CA ALA A 67 -0.30 -8.27 -13.47
C ALA A 67 -1.54 -8.02 -12.61
N LEU A 68 -1.36 -7.72 -11.31
CA LEU A 68 -2.46 -7.38 -10.41
C LEU A 68 -3.18 -6.12 -10.86
N CYS A 69 -2.45 -5.06 -11.22
CA CYS A 69 -3.06 -3.80 -11.66
C CYS A 69 -3.89 -3.98 -12.93
N ARG A 70 -3.41 -4.77 -13.91
CA ARG A 70 -4.20 -5.08 -15.11
C ARG A 70 -5.49 -5.83 -14.76
N ARG A 71 -5.39 -6.89 -13.94
CA ARG A 71 -6.56 -7.65 -13.51
C ARG A 71 -7.58 -6.77 -12.80
N LEU A 72 -7.16 -5.92 -11.87
CA LEU A 72 -8.07 -5.04 -11.13
C LEU A 72 -8.61 -3.88 -12.00
N ALA A 73 -7.94 -3.53 -13.10
CA ALA A 73 -8.49 -2.62 -14.09
C ALA A 73 -9.67 -3.24 -14.86
N GLU A 74 -9.57 -4.51 -15.24
CA GLU A 74 -10.66 -5.27 -15.88
C GLU A 74 -11.87 -5.43 -14.95
N GLU A 75 -11.64 -5.44 -13.63
CA GLU A 75 -12.67 -5.52 -12.59
C GLU A 75 -13.27 -4.15 -12.18
N ASP A 76 -12.86 -3.03 -12.83
CA ASP A 76 -13.20 -1.65 -12.41
C ASP A 76 -12.93 -1.40 -10.91
N ALA A 77 -11.77 -1.88 -10.45
CA ALA A 77 -11.37 -1.90 -9.05
C ALA A 77 -10.05 -1.16 -8.80
N LEU A 78 -9.64 -0.27 -9.71
CA LEU A 78 -8.48 0.61 -9.53
C LEU A 78 -8.75 1.65 -8.42
N PRO A 79 -7.70 2.12 -7.71
CA PRO A 79 -7.88 2.96 -6.54
C PRO A 79 -8.17 4.42 -6.90
N ASP A 80 -9.08 5.03 -6.16
CA ASP A 80 -9.14 6.49 -5.97
C ASP A 80 -8.05 6.96 -5.01
N VAL A 81 -7.73 6.12 -4.01
CA VAL A 81 -6.68 6.39 -3.02
C VAL A 81 -5.71 5.21 -2.94
N LEU A 82 -4.43 5.48 -3.10
CA LEU A 82 -3.35 4.51 -2.86
C LEU A 82 -2.60 4.89 -1.59
N VAL A 83 -2.56 3.98 -0.61
CA VAL A 83 -1.74 4.10 0.59
C VAL A 83 -0.61 3.08 0.53
N ASN A 84 0.62 3.59 0.36
CA ASN A 84 1.83 2.81 0.48
C ASN A 84 2.26 2.76 1.96
N ALA A 85 1.77 1.77 2.69
CA ALA A 85 2.10 1.55 4.11
C ALA A 85 2.96 0.29 4.36
N ALA A 86 3.19 -0.54 3.34
CA ALA A 86 4.19 -1.59 3.41
C ALA A 86 5.58 -1.00 3.61
N GLY A 87 6.30 -1.52 4.60
CA GLY A 87 7.67 -1.13 4.88
C GLY A 87 8.37 -2.14 5.77
N VAL A 88 9.69 -2.24 5.60
CA VAL A 88 10.58 -3.02 6.47
C VAL A 88 11.68 -2.14 7.04
N LEU A 89 12.03 -2.41 8.28
CA LEU A 89 13.13 -1.75 8.98
C LEU A 89 14.20 -2.80 9.29
N ARG A 90 15.46 -2.44 9.03
CA ARG A 90 16.64 -3.17 9.46
C ARG A 90 17.44 -2.24 10.36
N LEU A 91 17.60 -2.62 11.63
CA LEU A 91 18.33 -1.87 12.63
C LEU A 91 19.69 -2.53 12.84
N GLY A 92 20.74 -1.73 12.83
CA GLY A 92 22.11 -2.18 13.06
C GLY A 92 23.08 -1.01 13.04
N ALA A 93 24.28 -1.22 13.56
CA ALA A 93 25.39 -0.31 13.30
C ALA A 93 25.66 -0.27 11.79
N PHE A 94 26.11 0.86 11.28
CA PHE A 94 26.27 1.07 9.83
C PHE A 94 27.19 0.02 9.19
N ASP A 95 28.28 -0.32 9.86
CA ASP A 95 29.28 -1.32 9.49
C ASP A 95 28.84 -2.78 9.74
N ALA A 96 27.72 -2.98 10.45
CA ALA A 96 27.13 -4.29 10.71
C ALA A 96 25.94 -4.62 9.80
N LEU A 97 25.41 -3.64 9.05
CA LEU A 97 24.33 -3.88 8.10
C LEU A 97 24.86 -4.60 6.87
N SER A 98 24.22 -5.73 6.54
CA SER A 98 24.57 -6.46 5.33
C SER A 98 24.06 -5.75 4.08
N ILE A 99 24.67 -6.05 2.93
CA ILE A 99 24.15 -5.61 1.64
C ILE A 99 22.72 -6.14 1.41
N ASP A 100 22.43 -7.35 1.85
CA ASP A 100 21.10 -7.95 1.76
C ASP A 100 20.05 -7.16 2.56
N ASP A 101 20.38 -6.72 3.78
CA ASP A 101 19.50 -5.88 4.59
C ASP A 101 19.18 -4.56 3.88
N TRP A 102 20.19 -3.93 3.31
CA TRP A 102 20.04 -2.71 2.51
C TRP A 102 19.14 -2.93 1.30
N GLN A 103 19.40 -3.98 0.52
CA GLN A 103 18.63 -4.30 -0.68
C GLN A 103 17.17 -4.65 -0.34
N GLN A 104 16.93 -5.36 0.77
CA GLN A 104 15.56 -5.66 1.22
C GLN A 104 14.81 -4.38 1.60
N CYS A 105 15.45 -3.45 2.32
CA CYS A 105 14.85 -2.15 2.64
C CYS A 105 14.52 -1.36 1.37
N LEU A 106 15.43 -1.26 0.40
CA LEU A 106 15.16 -0.56 -0.87
C LEU A 106 14.06 -1.24 -1.68
N ALA A 107 14.09 -2.56 -1.80
CA ALA A 107 13.12 -3.33 -2.58
C ALA A 107 11.69 -3.12 -2.08
N VAL A 108 11.48 -3.09 -0.75
CA VAL A 108 10.15 -2.89 -0.17
C VAL A 108 9.79 -1.40 -0.10
N ASN A 109 10.63 -0.58 0.52
CA ASN A 109 10.25 0.78 0.93
C ASN A 109 10.32 1.80 -0.22
N VAL A 110 11.08 1.50 -1.27
CA VAL A 110 11.30 2.42 -2.40
C VAL A 110 10.77 1.81 -3.70
N SER A 111 11.27 0.63 -4.07
CA SER A 111 10.90 -0.01 -5.34
C SER A 111 9.43 -0.43 -5.37
N GLY A 112 8.89 -0.94 -4.26
CA GLY A 112 7.48 -1.32 -4.17
C GLY A 112 6.50 -0.18 -4.48
N PRO A 113 6.55 0.96 -3.75
CA PRO A 113 5.79 2.15 -4.09
C PRO A 113 6.01 2.61 -5.54
N PHE A 114 7.26 2.59 -6.03
CA PHE A 114 7.56 2.96 -7.40
C PHE A 114 6.85 2.06 -8.44
N TYR A 115 6.83 0.74 -8.24
CA TYR A 115 6.18 -0.19 -9.18
C TYR A 115 4.67 0.03 -9.22
N LEU A 116 4.03 0.21 -8.06
CA LEU A 116 2.60 0.52 -7.98
C LEU A 116 2.28 1.85 -8.67
N LEU A 117 3.07 2.89 -8.39
CA LEU A 117 2.90 4.20 -9.02
C LEU A 117 3.09 4.11 -10.53
N ARG A 118 4.14 3.42 -11.02
CA ARG A 118 4.37 3.24 -12.45
C ARG A 118 3.18 2.56 -13.14
N ALA A 119 2.59 1.55 -12.52
CA ALA A 119 1.44 0.82 -13.05
C ALA A 119 0.14 1.64 -13.02
N LEU A 120 -0.08 2.42 -11.96
CA LEU A 120 -1.34 3.14 -11.72
C LEU A 120 -1.34 4.59 -12.24
N MET A 121 -0.19 5.18 -12.54
CA MET A 121 -0.09 6.58 -12.97
C MET A 121 -0.95 6.91 -14.20
N PRO A 122 -1.05 6.05 -15.24
CA PRO A 122 -1.95 6.32 -16.37
C PRO A 122 -3.41 6.50 -15.92
N HIS A 123 -3.88 5.70 -14.96
CA HIS A 123 -5.24 5.80 -14.41
C HIS A 123 -5.47 7.14 -13.70
N PHE A 124 -4.59 7.50 -12.75
CA PHE A 124 -4.69 8.77 -12.03
C PHE A 124 -4.62 9.98 -12.97
N LYS A 125 -3.73 9.96 -13.97
CA LYS A 125 -3.62 11.02 -14.98
C LYS A 125 -4.88 11.15 -15.83
N ALA A 126 -5.44 10.05 -16.31
CA ALA A 126 -6.65 10.05 -17.13
C ALA A 126 -7.84 10.63 -16.36
N ARG A 127 -7.99 10.27 -15.08
CA ARG A 127 -9.08 10.76 -14.22
C ARG A 127 -8.87 12.18 -13.71
N ARG A 128 -7.62 12.66 -13.69
CA ARG A 128 -7.22 13.96 -13.11
C ARG A 128 -7.69 14.13 -11.65
N ALA A 129 -7.76 13.02 -10.92
CA ALA A 129 -8.26 12.93 -9.56
C ALA A 129 -7.58 11.76 -8.85
N GLY A 130 -7.72 11.72 -7.52
CA GLY A 130 -7.19 10.69 -6.65
C GLY A 130 -6.10 11.19 -5.70
N ALA A 131 -5.74 10.35 -4.74
CA ALA A 131 -4.74 10.66 -3.72
C ALA A 131 -3.74 9.52 -3.55
N ILE A 132 -2.47 9.87 -3.38
CA ILE A 132 -1.39 8.92 -3.09
C ILE A 132 -0.77 9.34 -1.76
N VAL A 133 -0.71 8.39 -0.81
CA VAL A 133 -0.09 8.58 0.50
C VAL A 133 1.06 7.60 0.64
N ASN A 134 2.26 8.12 0.86
CA ASN A 134 3.43 7.32 1.22
C ASN A 134 3.69 7.46 2.72
N VAL A 135 3.64 6.36 3.46
CA VAL A 135 4.00 6.35 4.87
C VAL A 135 5.52 6.35 4.99
N ALA A 136 6.08 7.47 5.43
CA ALA A 136 7.50 7.62 5.69
C ALA A 136 7.78 7.70 7.20
N SER A 137 9.04 7.93 7.58
CA SER A 137 9.47 8.07 8.97
C SER A 137 10.02 9.47 9.21
N ASN A 138 9.88 9.97 10.45
CA ASN A 138 10.53 11.21 10.90
C ASN A 138 12.07 11.14 10.77
N ALA A 139 12.64 9.94 10.83
CA ALA A 139 14.07 9.68 10.62
C ALA A 139 14.56 10.03 9.21
N ALA A 140 13.66 10.19 8.23
CA ALA A 140 14.03 10.59 6.87
C ALA A 140 14.45 12.07 6.76
N THR A 141 14.16 12.88 7.78
CA THR A 141 14.56 14.28 7.78
C THR A 141 15.99 14.43 8.28
N CYS A 142 16.92 14.77 7.39
CA CYS A 142 18.20 15.34 7.80
C CYS A 142 17.99 16.84 8.05
N ARG A 143 18.00 17.25 9.32
CA ARG A 143 18.22 18.66 9.66
C ARG A 143 19.72 18.88 9.60
N ALA A 144 20.18 19.56 8.56
CA ALA A 144 21.53 20.11 8.50
C ALA A 144 21.72 21.18 9.58
#